data_AF-A0A3S0CLU7-F1
#
_entry.id   AF-A0A3S0CLU7-F1
#
_cell.length_a   1.000
_cell.length_b   1.000
_cell.length_c   1.000
_cell.angle_alpha   90.00
_cell.angle_beta   90.00
_cell.angle_gamma   90.00
#
_symmetry.space_group_name_H-M   'P 1'
#
loop_
_entity.id
_entity.type
_entity.pdbx_description
1 polymer ?
#
loop_
_entity_poly.entity_id
_entity_poly.type
_entity_poly.pdbx_seq_one_letter_code
_entity_poly.pdbx_strand_id
1 'polypeptide(L)'
;MSAELKKERLDLRLPPAAKSQIEKAAELQGRTVSDFVVAAALSQASQVIEQQMVLKLCLEDSMALAEAFMHEPAPNKKAIEAARRYREKLG
;
A
#
# COMPACT_ATOMS: atom_id res chain seq x y z
N MET A 1 19.64 5.94 18.60
CA MET A 1 18.56 5.25 17.86
C MET A 1 18.00 4.18 18.77
N SER A 2 16.85 4.46 19.37
CA SER A 2 16.21 3.53 20.30
C SER A 2 15.78 2.29 19.52
N ALA A 3 16.39 1.13 19.81
CA ALA A 3 15.89 -0.13 19.27
C ALA A 3 14.47 -0.33 19.83
N GLU A 4 13.45 -0.15 18.98
CA GLU A 4 12.08 -0.47 19.36
C GLU A 4 12.03 -1.92 19.83
N LEU A 5 11.62 -2.11 21.09
CA LEU A 5 11.46 -3.42 21.67
C LEU A 5 10.32 -4.13 20.93
N LYS A 6 10.59 -5.31 20.37
CA LYS A 6 9.60 -6.19 19.71
C LYS A 6 8.58 -6.69 20.75
N LYS A 7 7.58 -5.86 21.07
CA LYS A 7 6.55 -6.14 22.08
C LYS A 7 5.34 -6.89 21.51
N GLU A 8 5.01 -6.64 20.25
CA GLU A 8 3.86 -7.24 19.57
C GLU A 8 4.19 -8.64 19.06
N ARG A 9 3.19 -9.53 19.09
CA ARG A 9 3.32 -10.94 18.67
C ARG A 9 2.45 -11.24 17.47
N LEU A 10 2.98 -12.08 16.57
CA LEU A 10 2.25 -12.63 15.44
C LEU A 10 2.16 -14.15 15.62
N ASP A 11 1.01 -14.64 16.08
CA ASP A 11 0.78 -16.06 16.29
C ASP A 11 0.22 -16.69 15.00
N LEU A 12 0.98 -17.62 14.41
CA LEU A 12 0.64 -18.28 13.14
C LEU A 12 0.51 -19.79 13.34
N ARG A 13 -0.52 -20.37 12.71
CA ARG A 13 -0.63 -21.81 12.51
C ARG A 13 -0.32 -22.14 11.06
N LEU A 14 0.56 -23.10 10.84
CA LEU A 14 1.03 -23.46 9.52
C LEU A 14 1.18 -24.98 9.39
N PRO A 15 0.93 -25.55 8.20
CA PRO A 15 1.22 -26.95 7.92
C PRO A 15 2.72 -27.26 8.09
N PRO A 16 3.10 -28.51 8.44
CA PRO A 16 4.50 -28.89 8.61
C PRO A 16 5.37 -28.62 7.36
N ALA A 17 4.82 -28.84 6.17
CA ALA A 17 5.52 -28.58 4.91
C ALA A 17 5.88 -27.10 4.73
N ALA A 18 4.95 -26.20 5.06
CA ALA A 18 5.18 -24.76 5.00
C ALA A 18 6.26 -24.34 6.00
N LYS A 19 6.25 -24.92 7.20
CA LYS A 19 7.28 -24.64 8.22
C LYS A 19 8.68 -25.00 7.72
N SER A 20 8.82 -26.21 7.18
CA SER A 20 10.10 -26.71 6.66
C SER A 20 10.63 -25.85 5.51
N GLN A 21 9.75 -25.40 4.61
CA GLN A 21 10.14 -24.51 3.52
C GLN A 21 10.63 -23.14 4.02
N ILE A 22 9.94 -22.56 5.00
CA ILE A 22 10.33 -21.28 5.61
C ILE A 22 11.67 -21.41 6.34
N GLU A 23 11.86 -22.49 7.11
CA GLU A 23 13.12 -22.79 7.79
C GLU A 23 14.28 -22.88 6.80
N LYS A 24 14.08 -23.59 5.68
CA LYS A 24 15.11 -23.70 4.65
C LYS A 24 15.44 -22.35 4.01
N ALA A 25 14.42 -21.53 3.72
CA ALA A 25 14.62 -20.21 3.14
C ALA A 25 15.34 -19.25 4.11
N ALA A 26 15.04 -19.33 5.41
CA ALA A 26 15.70 -18.56 6.44
C ALA A 26 17.19 -18.96 6.58
N GLU A 27 17.47 -20.27 6.59
CA GLU A 27 18.83 -20.82 6.60
C GLU A 27 19.65 -20.32 5.40
N LEU A 28 19.09 -20.39 4.19
CA LEU A 28 19.76 -19.94 2.97
C LEU A 28 20.12 -18.45 2.99
N GLN A 29 19.38 -17.63 3.74
CA GLN A 29 19.64 -16.21 3.89
C GLN A 29 20.45 -15.88 5.16
N GLY A 30 20.87 -16.88 5.94
CA GLY A 30 21.66 -16.68 7.15
C GLY A 30 20.92 -15.92 8.26
N ARG A 31 19.59 -16.01 8.31
CA ARG A 31 18.75 -15.31 9.29
C ARG A 31 17.82 -16.25 10.04
N THR A 32 17.34 -15.80 11.20
CA THR A 32 16.37 -16.58 11.98
C THR A 32 15.02 -16.68 11.25
N VAL A 33 14.24 -17.73 11.51
CA VAL A 33 12.89 -17.90 10.97
C VAL A 33 11.99 -16.70 11.28
N SER A 34 12.05 -16.19 12.51
CA SER A 34 11.26 -15.03 12.92
C SER A 34 11.61 -13.79 12.10
N ASP A 35 12.92 -13.53 11.92
CA ASP A 35 13.39 -12.40 11.13
C ASP A 35 13.02 -12.55 9.65
N PHE A 36 13.15 -13.76 9.09
CA PHE A 36 12.71 -14.07 7.73
C PHE A 36 11.23 -13.75 7.51
N VAL A 37 10.36 -14.24 8.41
CA VAL A 37 8.91 -14.07 8.30
C VAL A 37 8.52 -12.61 8.43
N VAL A 38 9.08 -11.88 9.41
CA VAL A 38 8.80 -10.45 9.59
C VAL A 38 9.23 -9.66 8.37
N ALA A 39 10.44 -9.87 7.85
CA ALA A 39 10.93 -9.17 6.68
C ALA A 39 10.08 -9.45 5.43
N ALA A 40 9.71 -10.72 5.20
CA ALA A 40 8.86 -11.10 4.08
C ALA A 40 7.46 -10.48 4.18
N ALA A 41 6.84 -10.52 5.38
CA ALA A 41 5.53 -9.93 5.62
C ALA A 41 5.54 -8.42 5.41
N LEU A 42 6.56 -7.72 5.93
CA LEU A 42 6.71 -6.27 5.73
C LEU A 42 6.90 -5.91 4.27
N SER A 43 7.76 -6.63 3.54
CA SER A 43 7.96 -6.40 2.10
C SER A 43 6.65 -6.54 1.32
N GLN A 44 5.87 -7.58 1.62
CA GLN A 44 4.60 -7.80 0.93
C GLN A 44 3.56 -6.75 1.32
N ALA A 45 3.49 -6.37 2.60
CA ALA A 45 2.59 -5.33 3.08
C ALA A 45 2.89 -3.99 2.40
N SER A 46 4.15 -3.59 2.32
CA SER A 46 4.57 -2.37 1.61
C SER A 46 4.13 -2.39 0.15
N GLN A 47 4.36 -3.50 -0.56
CA GLN A 47 3.96 -3.62 -1.96
C GLN A 47 2.44 -3.49 -2.14
N VAL A 48 1.64 -4.13 -1.28
CA VAL A 48 0.18 -4.05 -1.33
C VAL A 48 -0.31 -2.62 -1.04
N ILE A 49 0.26 -1.97 -0.02
CA ILE A 49 -0.06 -0.58 0.33
C ILE A 49 0.26 0.35 -0.85
N GLU A 50 1.45 0.23 -1.42
CA GLU A 50 1.86 1.03 -2.59
C GLU A 50 0.93 0.81 -3.78
N GLN A 51 0.56 -0.44 -4.08
CA GLN A 51 -0.35 -0.75 -5.18
C GLN A 51 -1.74 -0.13 -5.02
N GLN A 52 -2.23 0.00 -3.78
CA GLN A 52 -3.57 0.52 -3.52
C GLN A 52 -3.59 2.04 -3.28
N MET A 53 -2.50 2.62 -2.79
CA MET A 53 -2.45 4.02 -2.36
C MET A 53 -1.69 4.93 -3.33
N VAL A 54 -0.89 4.38 -4.25
CA VAL A 54 -0.12 5.17 -5.22
C VAL A 54 -0.84 5.19 -6.57
N LEU A 55 -1.37 6.35 -6.94
CA LEU A 55 -1.78 6.64 -8.32
C LEU A 55 -0.52 6.74 -9.20
N LYS A 56 -0.21 5.67 -9.93
CA LYS A 56 0.80 5.71 -10.99
C LYS A 56 0.21 6.37 -12.21
N LEU A 57 0.65 7.59 -12.49
CA LEU A 57 0.23 8.37 -13.66
C LEU A 57 1.28 8.23 -14.76
N CYS A 58 0.85 8.23 -16.02
CA CYS A 58 1.78 8.40 -17.13
C CYS A 58 2.29 9.86 -17.14
N LEU A 59 3.26 10.18 -18.01
CA LEU A 59 3.83 11.53 -18.08
C LEU A 59 2.75 12.58 -18.40
N GLU A 60 1.87 12.27 -19.36
CA GLU A 60 0.80 13.16 -19.80
C GLU A 60 -0.18 13.45 -18.66
N ASP A 61 -0.64 12.41 -17.97
CA ASP A 61 -1.53 12.53 -16.81
C ASP A 61 -0.87 13.29 -15.65
N SER A 62 0.44 13.08 -15.43
CA SER A 62 1.20 13.77 -14.38
C SER A 62 1.33 15.26 -14.66
N MET A 63 1.57 15.64 -15.92
CA MET A 63 1.61 17.04 -16.35
C MET A 63 0.24 17.69 -16.20
N ALA A 64 -0.83 17.02 -16.67
CA ALA A 64 -2.19 17.52 -16.52
C ALA A 64 -2.59 17.70 -15.06
N LEU A 65 -2.21 16.77 -14.18
CA LEU A 65 -2.48 16.87 -12.75
C LEU A 65 -1.68 18.02 -12.10
N ALA A 66 -0.40 18.18 -12.45
CA ALA A 66 0.42 19.27 -11.96
C ALA A 66 -0.12 20.63 -12.40
N GLU A 67 -0.54 20.76 -13.66
CA GLU A 67 -1.18 21.96 -14.19
C GLU A 67 -2.50 22.28 -13.48
N ALA A 68 -3.31 21.26 -13.21
CA ALA A 68 -4.55 21.41 -12.45
C ALA A 68 -4.30 21.91 -11.01
N PHE A 69 -3.24 21.45 -10.34
CA PHE A 69 -2.88 21.96 -9.01
C PHE A 69 -2.32 23.39 -9.03
N MET A 70 -1.54 23.75 -10.05
CA MET A 70 -0.95 25.09 -10.14
C MET A 70 -1.93 26.18 -10.54
N HIS A 71 -2.93 25.84 -11.36
CA HIS A 71 -3.85 26.81 -11.96
C HIS A 71 -5.28 26.72 -11.43
N GLU A 72 -5.61 25.68 -10.66
CA GLU A 72 -6.90 25.48 -10.00
C GLU A 72 -8.10 25.80 -10.92
N PRO A 73 -8.24 25.09 -12.06
CA PRO A 73 -9.16 25.47 -13.12
C PRO A 73 -10.62 25.45 -12.65
N ALA A 74 -11.40 26.44 -13.09
CA ALA A 74 -12.80 26.54 -12.73
C ALA A 74 -13.60 25.31 -13.22
N PRO A 75 -14.54 24.79 -12.42
CA PRO A 75 -15.34 23.63 -12.80
C PRO A 75 -16.21 23.95 -14.01
N ASN A 76 -16.21 23.05 -14.99
CA ASN A 76 -17.03 23.22 -16.19
C ASN A 76 -18.53 23.04 -15.89
N LYS A 77 -19.40 23.48 -16.81
CA LYS A 77 -20.87 23.41 -16.66
C LYS A 77 -21.36 22.00 -16.32
N LYS A 78 -20.78 20.95 -16.94
CA LYS A 78 -21.14 19.55 -16.68
C LYS A 78 -20.78 19.11 -15.25
N ALA A 79 -19.62 19.54 -14.73
CA ALA A 79 -19.20 19.25 -13.36
C ALA A 79 -20.12 19.93 -12.34
N ILE A 80 -20.52 21.18 -12.59
CA ILE A 80 -21.48 21.93 -11.75
C ILE A 80 -22.84 21.22 -11.73
N GLU A 81 -23.35 20.83 -12.89
CA GLU A 81 -24.62 20.10 -12.99
C GLU A 81 -24.56 18.72 -12.31
N ALA A 82 -23.44 18.01 -12.44
CA ALA A 82 -23.24 16.73 -11.75
C ALA A 82 -23.23 16.90 -10.23
N ALA A 83 -22.54 17.91 -9.71
CA ALA A 83 -22.53 18.23 -8.28
C ALA A 83 -23.93 18.58 -7.76
N ARG A 84 -24.72 19.33 -8.55
CA ARG A 84 -26.12 19.64 -8.23
C ARG A 84 -26.97 18.36 -8.13
N ARG A 85 -26.92 17.50 -9.15
CA ARG A 85 -27.65 16.22 -9.15
C ARG A 85 -27.26 15.31 -7.97
N TYR A 86 -25.98 15.31 -7.59
CA TYR A 86 -25.50 14.54 -6.44
C TYR A 86 -26.15 15.03 -5.14
N ARG A 87 -26.16 16.36 -4.92
CA ARG A 87 -26.80 16.98 -3.74
C ARG A 87 -28.30 16.71 -3.66
N GLU A 88 -29.00 16.72 -4.79
CA GLU A 88 -30.46 16.44 -4.84
C GLU A 88 -30.82 14.98 -4.54
N LYS A 89 -29.89 14.03 -4.73
CA LYS A 89 -30.13 12.59 -4.53
C LYS A 89 -29.67 12.05 -3.17
N LEU A 90 -28.70 12.71 -2.55
CA LEU A 90 -28.01 12.24 -1.32
C LEU A 90 -28.05 13.25 -0.16
N GLY A 91 -28.57 14.46 -0.39
CA GLY A 91 -28.93 15.41 0.66
C GLY A 91 -30.40 15.29 1.03
#